data_AF-A0AAU1MVE3-F1
#
_entry.id   AF-A0AAU1MVE3-F1
#
_cell.length_a   1.000
_cell.length_b   1.000
_cell.length_c   1.000
_cell.angle_alpha   90.00
_cell.angle_beta   90.00
_cell.angle_gamma   90.00
#
_symmetry.space_group_name_H-M   'P 1'
#
loop_
_entity.id
_entity.type
_entity.pdbx_description
1 polymer ?
#
loop_
_entity_poly.entity_id
_entity_poly.type
_entity_poly.pdbx_seq_one_letter_code
_entity_poly.pdbx_strand_id
1 'polypeptide(L)'
;MATPEIKRALALMDAFSSDDIPADAAVDRYTEAISDLITAKEKGKTPQRADQAEAPSAPVVDLMAALQESVQKAKASRGESAGDATVHPMPKKKAAAKKAAAKKTTGKKTSSKKAPTKKPRRSA
;
A
#
# COMPACT_ATOMS: atom_id res chain seq x y z
N MET A 1 -16.06 -4.91 0.23
CA MET A 1 -16.13 -4.78 -1.26
C MET A 1 -14.74 -4.39 -1.73
N ALA A 2 -14.14 -5.14 -2.66
CA ALA A 2 -12.83 -4.81 -3.22
C ALA A 2 -12.88 -3.42 -3.90
N THR A 3 -11.86 -2.59 -3.65
CA THR A 3 -11.75 -1.24 -4.24
C THR A 3 -11.56 -1.35 -5.76
N PRO A 4 -11.90 -0.30 -6.55
CA PRO A 4 -11.72 -0.33 -8.00
C PRO A 4 -10.27 -0.63 -8.42
N GLU A 5 -9.29 -0.23 -7.62
CA GLU A 5 -7.87 -0.54 -7.84
C GLU A 5 -7.59 -2.05 -7.72
N ILE A 6 -8.14 -2.71 -6.70
CA ILE A 6 -7.98 -4.17 -6.51
C ILE A 6 -8.61 -4.93 -7.67
N LYS A 7 -9.79 -4.51 -8.14
CA LYS A 7 -10.45 -5.15 -9.30
C LYS A 7 -9.61 -5.04 -10.57
N ARG A 8 -8.96 -3.89 -10.79
CA ARG A 8 -8.06 -3.69 -11.92
C ARG A 8 -6.79 -4.54 -11.81
N ALA A 9 -6.22 -4.67 -10.61
CA ALA A 9 -5.06 -5.52 -10.37
C ALA A 9 -5.37 -7.01 -10.63
N LEU A 10 -6.52 -7.48 -10.16
CA LEU A 10 -6.99 -8.86 -10.42
C LEU A 10 -7.20 -9.11 -11.91
N ALA A 11 -7.84 -8.20 -12.63
CA ALA A 11 -8.02 -8.33 -14.08
C ALA A 11 -6.69 -8.38 -14.84
N LEU A 12 -5.66 -7.67 -14.36
CA LEU A 12 -4.32 -7.75 -14.94
C LEU A 12 -3.66 -9.10 -14.63
N MET A 13 -3.76 -9.59 -13.39
CA MET A 13 -3.27 -10.91 -13.03
C MET A 13 -3.91 -12.00 -13.88
N ASP A 14 -5.23 -11.98 -14.07
CA ASP A 14 -5.94 -12.94 -14.90
C ASP A 14 -5.51 -12.90 -16.37
N ALA A 15 -5.18 -11.70 -16.89
CA ALA A 15 -4.74 -11.54 -18.28
C ALA A 15 -3.31 -12.05 -18.55
N PHE A 16 -2.44 -12.05 -17.52
CA PHE A 16 -1.04 -12.49 -17.62
C PHE A 16 -0.79 -13.86 -16.98
N SER A 17 -1.73 -14.37 -16.19
CA SER A 17 -1.64 -15.70 -15.61
C SER A 17 -1.82 -16.75 -16.70
N SER A 18 -1.14 -17.87 -16.53
CA SER A 18 -1.37 -19.08 -17.30
C SER A 18 -1.48 -20.24 -16.33
N ASP A 19 -2.42 -21.15 -16.58
CA ASP A 19 -2.65 -22.32 -15.72
C ASP A 19 -1.57 -23.39 -15.87
N ASP A 20 -0.78 -23.31 -16.95
CA ASP A 20 0.27 -24.26 -17.28
C ASP A 20 1.59 -23.53 -17.57
N ILE A 21 2.69 -24.22 -17.27
CA ILE A 21 4.04 -23.77 -17.59
C ILE A 21 4.53 -24.67 -18.74
N PRO A 22 4.78 -24.11 -19.94
CA PRO A 22 5.31 -24.89 -21.05
C PRO A 22 6.57 -25.64 -20.65
N ALA A 23 6.72 -26.89 -21.12
CA ALA A 23 7.86 -27.74 -20.76
C ALA A 23 9.22 -27.11 -21.13
N ASP A 24 9.24 -26.26 -22.16
CA ASP A 24 10.39 -25.49 -22.64
C ASP A 24 10.59 -24.14 -21.92
N ALA A 25 9.63 -23.70 -21.11
CA ALA A 25 9.74 -22.44 -20.37
C ALA A 25 10.69 -22.54 -19.16
N ALA A 26 10.87 -23.75 -18.61
CA ALA A 26 11.75 -24.01 -17.48
C ALA A 26 12.94 -24.89 -17.91
N VAL A 27 14.10 -24.27 -18.08
CA VAL A 27 15.34 -24.97 -18.44
C VAL A 27 16.23 -25.11 -17.21
N ASP A 28 16.68 -26.32 -16.93
CA ASP A 28 17.66 -26.60 -15.88
C ASP A 28 19.08 -26.20 -16.35
N ARG A 29 19.41 -24.94 -16.08
CA ARG A 29 20.73 -24.37 -16.38
C ARG A 29 21.88 -25.04 -15.61
N TYR A 30 21.60 -25.74 -14.50
CA TYR A 30 22.65 -26.40 -13.73
C TYR A 30 23.15 -27.65 -14.46
N THR A 31 22.23 -28.50 -14.93
CA THR A 31 22.59 -29.69 -15.70
C THR A 31 23.35 -29.33 -16.97
N GLU A 32 22.90 -28.28 -17.69
CA GLU A 32 23.62 -27.75 -18.85
C GLU A 32 25.04 -27.29 -18.48
N ALA A 33 25.19 -26.46 -17.44
CA ALA A 33 26.49 -25.96 -17.01
C ALA A 33 27.47 -27.08 -16.58
N ILE A 34 26.95 -28.14 -15.94
CA ILE A 34 27.76 -29.30 -15.57
C ILE A 34 28.20 -30.08 -16.82
N SER A 35 27.30 -30.28 -17.80
CA SER A 35 27.64 -30.95 -19.05
C SER A 35 28.74 -30.19 -19.82
N ASP A 36 28.65 -28.86 -19.88
CA ASP A 36 29.67 -28.01 -20.49
C ASP A 36 31.00 -28.10 -19.76
N LEU A 37 30.97 -28.09 -18.43
CA LEU A 37 32.16 -28.23 -17.60
C LEU A 37 32.86 -29.59 -17.80
N ILE A 38 32.08 -30.68 -17.92
CA ILE A 38 32.62 -32.01 -18.20
C ILE A 38 33.29 -32.01 -19.57
N THR A 39 32.61 -31.55 -20.62
CA THR A 39 33.18 -31.55 -21.99
C THR A 39 34.40 -30.65 -22.11
N ALA A 40 34.47 -29.54 -21.37
CA ALA A 40 35.65 -28.69 -21.31
C ALA A 40 36.84 -29.43 -20.67
N LYS A 41 36.61 -30.13 -19.55
CA LYS A 41 37.63 -30.93 -18.86
C LYS A 41 38.13 -32.10 -19.69
N GLU A 42 37.24 -32.81 -20.40
CA GLU A 42 37.62 -33.89 -21.31
C GLU A 42 38.52 -33.40 -22.45
N LYS A 43 38.28 -32.19 -22.94
CA LYS A 43 39.10 -31.54 -23.98
C LYS A 43 40.39 -30.90 -23.43
N GLY A 44 40.68 -31.05 -22.14
CA GLY A 44 41.83 -30.42 -21.48
C GLY A 44 41.78 -28.89 -21.44
N LYS A 45 40.60 -28.29 -21.61
CA LYS A 45 40.39 -26.85 -21.59
C LYS A 45 39.92 -26.39 -20.23
N THR A 46 40.37 -25.22 -19.80
CA THR A 46 39.85 -24.56 -18.60
C THR A 46 38.44 -24.03 -18.90
N PRO A 47 37.40 -24.40 -18.13
CA PRO A 47 36.04 -23.92 -18.37
C PRO A 47 35.97 -22.41 -18.13
N GLN A 48 35.29 -21.69 -19.03
CA GLN A 48 35.07 -20.26 -18.89
C GLN A 48 34.18 -20.00 -17.68
N ARG A 49 34.63 -19.11 -16.79
CA ARG A 49 33.79 -18.66 -15.68
C ARG A 49 32.68 -17.79 -16.25
N ALA A 50 31.44 -18.09 -15.91
CA ALA A 50 30.31 -17.26 -16.29
C ALA A 50 30.55 -15.83 -15.79
N ASP A 51 30.39 -14.86 -16.67
CA ASP A 51 30.45 -13.45 -16.32
C ASP A 51 29.29 -13.17 -15.37
N GLN A 52 29.60 -12.85 -14.10
CA GLN A 52 28.59 -12.30 -13.22
C GLN A 52 28.24 -10.92 -13.77
N ALA A 53 27.02 -10.77 -14.26
CA ALA A 53 26.50 -9.47 -14.63
C ALA A 53 26.55 -8.57 -13.38
N GLU A 54 27.48 -7.63 -13.37
CA GLU A 54 27.58 -6.62 -12.32
C GLU A 54 26.25 -5.86 -12.31
N ALA A 55 25.46 -6.01 -11.25
CA ALA A 55 24.24 -5.24 -11.11
C ALA A 55 24.62 -3.75 -11.08
N PRO A 56 23.93 -2.87 -11.82
CA PRO A 56 24.24 -1.44 -11.77
C PRO A 56 24.08 -0.98 -10.32
N SER A 57 25.17 -0.48 -9.75
CA SER A 57 25.15 0.09 -8.40
C SER A 57 24.13 1.23 -8.38
N ALA A 58 23.13 1.13 -7.49
CA ALA A 58 22.13 2.18 -7.34
C ALA A 58 22.83 3.49 -6.90
N PRO A 59 22.42 4.65 -7.42
CA PRO A 59 23.01 5.92 -7.00
C PRO A 59 22.77 6.12 -5.50
N VAL A 60 23.87 6.18 -4.74
CA VAL A 60 23.82 6.45 -3.30
C VAL A 60 23.47 7.92 -3.11
N VAL A 61 22.30 8.20 -2.56
CA VAL A 61 21.86 9.55 -2.23
C VAL A 61 22.52 9.98 -0.90
N ASP A 62 23.09 11.19 -0.86
CA ASP A 62 23.61 11.77 0.39
C ASP A 62 22.46 12.12 1.33
N LEU A 63 22.26 11.27 2.34
CA LEU A 63 21.21 11.41 3.34
C LEU A 63 21.34 12.70 4.16
N MET A 64 22.56 13.20 4.39
CA MET A 64 22.76 14.43 5.17
C MET A 64 22.30 15.65 4.38
N ALA A 65 22.60 15.70 3.07
CA ALA A 65 22.14 16.76 2.19
C ALA A 65 20.61 16.76 2.07
N ALA A 66 20.00 15.59 1.85
CA ALA A 66 18.55 15.46 1.76
C ALA A 66 17.84 15.89 3.06
N LEU A 67 18.44 15.57 4.21
CA LEU A 67 17.91 16.00 5.52
C LEU A 67 18.01 17.52 5.70
N GLN A 68 19.13 18.14 5.32
CA GLN A 68 19.31 19.59 5.41
C GLN A 68 18.28 20.33 4.53
N GLU A 69 18.05 19.85 3.31
CA GLU A 69 17.06 20.43 2.40
C GLU A 69 15.63 20.36 3.00
N SER A 70 15.28 19.21 3.60
CA SER A 70 14.00 19.01 4.29
C SER A 70 13.82 20.01 5.44
N VAL A 71 14.85 20.21 6.27
CA VAL A 71 14.82 21.18 7.37
C VAL A 71 14.66 22.61 6.87
N GLN A 72 15.40 22.99 5.81
CA GLN A 72 15.28 24.34 5.24
C GLN A 72 13.88 24.59 4.68
N LYS A 73 13.30 23.61 3.98
CA LYS A 73 11.92 23.68 3.48
C LYS A 73 10.90 23.78 4.62
N ALA A 74 11.11 23.07 5.72
CA ALA A 74 10.25 23.16 6.91
C ALA A 74 10.34 24.55 7.58
N LYS A 75 11.54 25.14 7.66
CA LYS A 75 11.74 26.51 8.16
C LYS A 75 11.06 27.55 7.27
N ALA A 76 11.22 27.44 5.95
CA ALA A 76 10.54 28.30 4.98
C ALA A 76 9.01 28.19 5.07
N SER A 77 8.48 26.96 5.20
CA SER A 77 7.03 26.75 5.38
C SER A 77 6.49 27.32 6.69
N ARG A 78 7.32 27.46 7.73
CA ARG A 78 6.95 28.05 9.02
C ARG A 78 6.95 29.58 8.99
N GLY A 79 7.45 30.18 7.91
CA GLY A 79 7.55 31.64 7.78
C GLY A 79 8.69 32.25 8.60
N GLU A 80 9.64 31.44 9.09
CA GLU A 80 10.88 31.93 9.71
C GLU A 80 11.82 32.44 8.61
N SER A 81 11.50 33.62 8.07
CA SER A 81 12.55 34.51 7.57
C SER A 81 13.29 35.05 8.79
N ALA A 82 14.59 35.33 8.66
CA ALA A 82 15.46 35.81 9.73
C ALA A 82 15.06 37.23 10.23
N GLY A 83 13.91 37.35 10.89
CA GLY A 83 13.33 38.57 11.42
C GLY A 83 12.39 38.27 12.58
N ASP A 84 12.58 39.03 13.66
CA ASP A 84 11.86 39.03 14.95
C ASP A 84 10.49 38.32 14.99
N ALA A 85 10.40 37.29 15.82
CA ALA A 85 9.15 36.60 16.12
C ALA A 85 8.26 37.45 17.05
N THR A 86 7.20 38.07 16.53
CA THR A 86 6.19 38.76 17.34
C THR A 86 5.07 37.81 17.78
N VAL A 87 4.84 37.73 19.10
CA VAL A 87 3.73 36.95 19.70
C VAL A 87 2.41 37.67 19.47
N HIS A 88 1.44 37.02 18.81
CA HIS A 88 0.07 37.51 18.70
C HIS A 88 -0.88 36.79 19.68
N PRO A 89 -1.71 37.53 20.44
CA PRO A 89 -2.64 36.93 21.40
C PRO A 89 -3.82 36.24 20.70
N MET A 90 -4.12 35.01 21.12
CA MET A 90 -5.24 34.21 20.61
C MET A 90 -6.59 34.72 21.14
N PRO A 91 -7.65 34.80 20.32
CA PRO A 91 -8.95 35.29 20.76
C PRO A 91 -9.61 34.32 21.75
N LYS A 92 -9.89 34.80 22.97
CA LYS A 92 -10.64 34.06 24.00
C LYS A 92 -12.10 33.90 23.57
N LYS A 93 -12.52 32.66 23.29
CA LYS A 93 -13.94 32.30 23.09
C LYS A 93 -14.72 32.58 24.38
N LYS A 94 -15.70 33.49 24.34
CA LYS A 94 -16.70 33.66 25.42
C LYS A 94 -17.56 32.40 25.54
N ALA A 95 -17.64 31.84 26.74
CA ALA A 95 -18.53 30.73 27.05
C ALA A 95 -19.99 31.17 26.90
N ALA A 96 -20.77 30.42 26.12
CA ALA A 96 -22.20 30.63 25.96
C ALA A 96 -22.92 30.34 27.28
N ALA A 97 -23.76 31.27 27.72
CA ALA A 97 -24.55 31.16 28.94
C ALA A 97 -25.52 29.97 28.89
N LYS A 98 -25.47 29.11 29.92
CA LYS A 98 -26.48 28.08 30.19
C LYS A 98 -27.86 28.73 30.28
N LYS A 99 -28.76 28.40 29.36
CA LYS A 99 -30.21 28.55 29.58
C LYS A 99 -30.79 27.24 30.10
N ALA A 100 -31.51 27.39 31.21
CA ALA A 100 -32.10 26.35 32.02
C ALA A 100 -33.17 25.53 31.30
N ALA A 101 -33.32 24.28 31.75
CA ALA A 101 -34.26 23.29 31.28
C ALA A 101 -35.72 23.74 31.45
N ALA A 102 -36.51 23.63 30.37
CA ALA A 102 -37.97 23.71 30.42
C ALA A 102 -38.56 22.31 30.25
N LYS A 103 -39.12 21.80 31.34
CA LYS A 103 -39.89 20.57 31.49
C LYS A 103 -41.23 20.66 30.74
N LYS A 104 -41.48 19.82 29.73
CA LYS A 104 -42.83 19.42 29.29
C LYS A 104 -42.82 18.00 28.68
N THR A 105 -43.26 17.02 29.47
CA THR A 105 -44.53 16.27 29.35
C THR A 105 -44.53 15.19 28.25
N THR A 106 -44.58 13.96 28.74
CA THR A 106 -44.80 12.67 28.08
C THR A 106 -45.90 12.69 27.02
N GLY A 107 -45.55 12.33 25.78
CA GLY A 107 -46.48 12.17 24.66
C GLY A 107 -46.31 10.82 23.96
N LYS A 108 -47.15 9.86 24.36
CA LYS A 108 -47.80 8.82 23.56
C LYS A 108 -46.94 8.00 22.56
N LYS A 109 -46.53 6.81 23.01
CA LYS A 109 -46.03 5.69 22.20
C LYS A 109 -47.22 5.02 21.49
N THR A 110 -47.29 5.09 20.15
CA THR A 110 -48.14 4.21 19.33
C THR A 110 -47.25 3.37 18.43
N SER A 111 -47.10 2.10 18.79
CA SER A 111 -46.33 1.10 18.04
C SER A 111 -47.02 0.76 16.73
N SER A 112 -46.24 0.81 15.64
CA SER A 112 -46.67 0.49 14.29
C SER A 112 -46.92 -1.00 14.11
N LYS A 113 -48.05 -1.29 13.47
CA LYS A 113 -48.52 -2.56 12.95
C LYS A 113 -47.68 -3.00 11.74
N LYS A 114 -47.05 -4.19 11.78
CA LYS A 114 -46.77 -4.99 10.57
C LYS A 114 -46.40 -6.44 10.93
N ALA A 115 -47.29 -7.37 10.59
CA ALA A 115 -47.01 -8.81 10.53
C ALA A 115 -47.12 -9.23 9.05
N PRO A 116 -46.13 -9.91 8.47
CA PRO A 116 -46.31 -10.61 7.20
C PRO A 116 -46.61 -12.10 7.45
N THR A 117 -47.71 -12.54 6.84
CA THR A 117 -48.05 -13.94 6.61
C THR A 117 -47.12 -14.54 5.55
N LYS A 118 -46.65 -15.78 5.74
CA LYS A 118 -46.66 -16.86 4.72
C LYS A 118 -46.06 -18.17 5.28
N LYS A 119 -46.87 -19.23 5.19
CA LYS A 119 -46.53 -20.66 5.34
C LYS A 119 -45.80 -21.13 4.07
N PRO A 120 -44.99 -22.20 4.15
CA PRO A 120 -45.32 -23.36 3.32
C PRO A 120 -45.39 -24.67 4.13
N ARG A 121 -46.03 -25.66 3.51
CA ARG A 121 -46.47 -26.94 4.05
C ARG A 121 -45.37 -28.00 3.97
N ARG A 122 -45.32 -28.81 5.04
CA ARG A 122 -45.11 -30.27 5.17
C ARG A 122 -43.98 -31.00 4.45
N SER A 123 -43.30 -31.77 5.30
CA SER A 123 -42.57 -33.02 5.10
C SER A 123 -43.47 -34.22 4.74
N ALA A 124 -42.78 -35.29 4.32
CA ALA A 124 -43.18 -36.67 4.00
C ALA A 124 -43.72 -36.87 2.57
#